data_AF-A0A173XUZ1-F1
#
_entry.id   AF-A0A173XUZ1-F1
#
_cell.length_a   1.000
_cell.length_b   1.000
_cell.length_c   1.000
_cell.angle_alpha   90.00
_cell.angle_beta   90.00
_cell.angle_gamma   90.00
#
_symmetry.space_group_name_H-M   'P 1'
#
loop_
_entity.id
_entity.type
_entity.pdbx_description
1 polymer ?
#
loop_
_entity_poly.entity_id
_entity_poly.type
_entity_poly.pdbx_seq_one_letter_code
_entity_poly.pdbx_strand_id
1 'polypeptide(L)'
;MKDNTFALKMNKSGELLLENSDDAVKAKYKPDSLLLCAPVSYLLMLFCVVIDIAFFRSLFVRISYDSPIMIWGQVAGLAFAADVVAAFAGILAKKIRQGLSHDKFNLALLLAVPIFALIINGVLRFSTMSLSSADGTVDAATIALTIIAIATPVFTSVGNFAISFELYNPLAKQLCREEITLNELKNYIRRLEAIQDECDSFNSSQIQDADHQHLINAKKDLINDSLTLLADMRVQLMEQLGDPTSTNVLSKSRSDEIFDRLGRELAALAAASGEKTALPAIDRDVPTKNHVVNFSEAV
;
A
#
# COMPACT_ATOMS: atom_id res chain seq x y z
N MET A 1 -23.65 -0.57 11.30
CA MET A 1 -22.26 -0.29 11.72
C MET A 1 -21.35 -0.97 10.72
N LYS A 2 -20.45 -0.23 10.05
CA LYS A 2 -19.42 -0.84 9.21
C LYS A 2 -18.32 -1.36 10.13
N ASP A 3 -17.97 -2.63 9.99
CA ASP A 3 -16.87 -3.25 10.71
C ASP A 3 -15.56 -2.50 10.40
N ASN A 4 -15.16 -1.63 11.32
CA ASN A 4 -13.84 -1.02 11.32
C ASN A 4 -12.83 -2.07 11.76
N THR A 5 -12.60 -3.05 10.90
CA THR A 5 -11.55 -4.04 11.08
C THR A 5 -10.23 -3.32 10.78
N PHE A 6 -9.62 -2.73 11.80
CA PHE A 6 -8.26 -2.21 11.72
C PHE A 6 -7.34 -3.40 11.47
N ALA A 7 -7.05 -3.68 10.20
CA ALA A 7 -6.11 -4.71 9.81
C ALA A 7 -4.71 -4.22 10.15
N LEU A 8 -4.17 -4.67 11.28
CA LEU A 8 -2.76 -4.48 11.62
C LEU A 8 -1.96 -5.53 10.85
N LYS A 9 -1.04 -5.11 9.99
CA LYS A 9 -0.23 -6.00 9.17
C LYS A 9 1.24 -5.88 9.54
N MET A 10 1.85 -7.02 9.83
CA MET A 10 3.27 -7.11 10.12
C MET A 10 4.09 -6.93 8.83
N ASN A 11 4.98 -5.94 8.79
CA ASN A 11 5.97 -5.77 7.73
C ASN A 11 7.03 -6.89 7.81
N LYS A 12 7.80 -7.10 6.74
CA LYS A 12 8.95 -8.02 6.67
C LYS A 12 10.00 -7.77 7.75
N SER A 13 10.05 -6.56 8.31
CA SER A 13 10.90 -6.18 9.44
C SER A 13 10.31 -6.54 10.82
N GLY A 14 9.13 -7.18 10.88
CA GLY A 14 8.45 -7.51 12.14
C GLY A 14 7.58 -6.40 12.72
N GLU A 15 7.30 -5.33 11.96
CA GLU A 15 6.60 -4.13 12.46
C GLU A 15 5.08 -4.15 12.15
N LEU A 16 4.23 -3.83 13.12
CA LEU A 16 2.78 -3.71 12.90
C LEU A 16 2.42 -2.36 12.23
N LEU A 17 2.00 -2.41 10.97
CA LEU A 17 1.49 -1.27 10.21
C LEU A 17 -0.04 -1.26 10.23
N LEU A 18 -0.63 -0.06 10.35
CA LEU A 18 -2.06 0.12 10.20
C LEU A 18 -2.42 0.05 8.71
N GLU A 19 -2.97 -1.08 8.27
CA GLU A 19 -3.44 -1.24 6.89
C GLU A 19 -4.72 -0.40 6.71
N ASN A 20 -4.81 0.33 5.60
CA ASN A 20 -5.93 1.19 5.19
C ASN A 20 -6.04 2.60 5.82
N SER A 21 -5.02 3.12 6.50
CA SER A 21 -5.02 4.52 6.95
C SER A 21 -5.24 5.50 5.80
N ASP A 22 -4.60 5.25 4.68
CA ASP A 22 -4.60 6.15 3.53
C ASP A 22 -5.92 6.07 2.78
N ASP A 23 -6.58 4.92 2.81
CA ASP A 23 -7.88 4.72 2.16
C ASP A 23 -9.01 5.38 2.96
N ALA A 24 -8.89 5.44 4.29
CA ALA A 24 -9.77 6.24 5.13
C ALA A 24 -9.62 7.76 4.85
N VAL A 25 -8.38 8.24 4.70
CA VAL A 25 -8.11 9.64 4.32
C VAL A 25 -8.64 9.92 2.91
N LYS A 26 -8.39 9.05 1.92
CA LYS A 26 -8.95 9.19 0.57
C LYS A 26 -10.48 9.19 0.56
N ALA A 27 -11.13 8.40 1.41
CA ALA A 27 -12.58 8.34 1.52
C ALA A 27 -13.18 9.67 2.04
N LYS A 28 -12.48 10.36 2.96
CA LYS A 28 -12.87 11.68 3.48
C LYS A 28 -12.89 12.77 2.41
N TYR A 29 -12.04 12.66 1.38
CA TYR A 29 -11.96 13.61 0.27
C TYR A 29 -12.73 13.17 -0.99
N LYS A 30 -13.57 12.13 -0.88
CA LYS A 30 -14.40 11.68 -2.01
C LYS A 30 -15.51 12.71 -2.28
N PRO A 31 -15.81 13.04 -3.55
CA PRO A 31 -16.85 14.02 -3.86
C PRO A 31 -18.24 13.56 -3.39
N ASP A 32 -18.97 14.44 -2.70
CA ASP A 32 -20.27 14.16 -2.06
C ASP A 32 -21.45 14.00 -3.03
N SER A 33 -21.29 14.35 -4.31
CA SER A 33 -22.37 14.36 -5.30
C SER A 33 -22.13 13.37 -6.45
N LEU A 34 -23.18 12.60 -6.80
CA LEU A 34 -23.17 11.68 -7.95
C LEU A 34 -22.88 12.37 -9.29
N LEU A 35 -23.32 13.63 -9.45
CA LEU A 35 -23.01 14.48 -10.61
C LEU A 35 -21.55 14.97 -10.65
N LEU A 36 -20.86 14.98 -9.51
CA LEU A 36 -19.42 15.25 -9.38
C LEU A 36 -18.59 13.95 -9.37
N CYS A 37 -19.22 12.80 -9.60
CA CYS A 37 -18.49 11.57 -9.82
C CYS A 37 -17.75 11.70 -11.16
N ALA A 38 -16.41 11.65 -11.10
CA ALA A 38 -15.53 11.75 -12.27
C ALA A 38 -16.07 11.05 -13.54
N PRO A 39 -16.50 9.76 -13.52
CA PRO A 39 -17.01 9.11 -14.72
C PRO A 39 -18.25 9.79 -15.32
N VAL A 40 -19.21 10.23 -14.50
CA VAL A 40 -20.46 10.86 -14.98
C VAL A 40 -20.17 12.21 -15.61
N SER A 41 -19.33 13.02 -14.96
CA SER A 41 -18.95 14.34 -15.47
C SER A 41 -18.14 14.25 -16.78
N TYR A 42 -17.25 13.26 -16.91
CA TYR A 42 -16.52 13.04 -18.17
C TYR A 42 -17.43 12.56 -19.30
N LEU A 43 -18.41 11.70 -19.01
CA LEU A 43 -19.41 11.29 -20.00
C LEU A 43 -20.24 12.47 -20.48
N LEU A 44 -20.65 13.36 -19.57
CA LEU A 44 -21.42 14.55 -19.93
C LEU A 44 -20.59 15.53 -20.77
N MET A 45 -19.32 15.72 -20.43
CA MET A 45 -18.39 16.53 -21.22
C MET A 45 -18.15 15.95 -22.63
N LEU A 46 -18.01 14.62 -22.74
CA LEU A 46 -17.90 13.95 -24.03
C LEU A 46 -19.18 14.09 -24.86
N PHE A 47 -20.34 14.03 -24.21
CA PHE A 47 -21.63 14.23 -24.88
C PHE A 47 -21.77 15.63 -25.46
N CYS A 48 -21.34 16.68 -24.74
CA CYS A 48 -21.27 18.05 -25.25
C CYS A 48 -20.40 18.15 -26.51
N VAL A 49 -19.21 17.56 -26.48
CA VAL A 49 -18.28 17.54 -27.64
C VAL A 49 -18.90 16.84 -28.85
N VAL A 50 -19.61 15.72 -28.64
CA VAL A 50 -20.27 14.99 -29.72
C VAL A 50 -21.41 15.81 -30.34
N ILE A 51 -22.18 16.52 -29.52
CA ILE A 51 -23.22 17.44 -30.00
C ILE A 51 -22.58 18.52 -30.87
N ASP A 52 -21.52 19.16 -30.39
CA ASP A 52 -20.86 20.25 -31.12
C ASP A 52 -20.23 19.79 -32.43
N ILE A 53 -19.64 18.60 -32.46
CA ILE A 53 -19.17 17.97 -33.70
C ILE A 53 -20.32 17.83 -34.71
N ALA A 54 -21.51 17.40 -34.28
CA ALA A 54 -22.66 17.27 -35.17
C ALA A 54 -23.11 18.63 -35.73
N PHE A 55 -23.17 19.67 -34.88
CA PHE A 55 -23.54 21.02 -35.28
C PHE A 55 -22.48 21.67 -36.19
N PHE A 56 -21.19 21.52 -35.92
CA PHE A 56 -20.13 22.02 -36.79
C PHE A 56 -20.06 21.26 -38.10
N ARG A 57 -20.27 19.94 -38.11
CA ARG A 57 -20.34 19.16 -39.35
C ARG A 57 -21.49 19.62 -40.25
N SER A 58 -22.65 19.89 -39.66
CA SER A 58 -23.80 20.46 -40.37
C SER A 58 -23.47 21.79 -41.06
N LEU A 59 -22.57 22.60 -40.49
CA LEU A 59 -22.08 23.83 -41.09
C LEU A 59 -21.09 23.55 -42.23
N PHE A 60 -20.01 22.82 -41.95
CA PHE A 60 -18.91 22.66 -42.89
C PHE A 60 -19.28 21.84 -44.13
N VAL A 61 -20.22 20.89 -44.03
CA VAL A 61 -20.75 20.18 -45.20
C VAL A 61 -21.47 21.12 -46.18
N ARG A 62 -21.98 22.27 -45.72
CA ARG A 62 -22.66 23.26 -46.58
C ARG A 62 -21.71 24.31 -47.15
N ILE A 63 -20.62 24.61 -46.43
CA ILE A 63 -19.69 25.68 -46.79
C ILE A 63 -18.50 25.16 -47.60
N SER A 64 -17.93 24.03 -47.15
CA SER A 64 -16.72 23.47 -47.76
C SER A 64 -17.11 22.40 -48.77
N TYR A 65 -16.72 22.62 -50.02
CA TYR A 65 -16.81 21.64 -51.11
C TYR A 65 -15.54 20.76 -51.18
N ASP A 66 -14.75 20.73 -50.12
CA ASP A 66 -13.46 20.02 -50.09
C ASP A 66 -13.62 18.53 -49.80
N SER A 67 -12.48 17.83 -49.82
CA SER A 67 -12.41 16.41 -49.47
C SER A 67 -13.03 16.15 -48.08
N PRO A 68 -13.71 15.00 -47.89
CA PRO A 68 -14.40 14.66 -46.64
C PRO A 68 -13.45 14.65 -45.42
N ILE A 69 -12.17 14.37 -45.65
CA ILE A 69 -11.14 14.36 -44.61
C ILE A 69 -10.87 15.78 -44.09
N MET A 70 -10.86 16.78 -44.98
CA MET A 70 -10.59 18.17 -44.60
C MET A 70 -11.75 18.77 -43.79
N ILE A 71 -12.99 18.42 -44.15
CA ILE A 71 -14.20 18.80 -43.40
C ILE A 71 -14.13 18.25 -41.97
N TRP A 72 -13.76 16.98 -41.80
CA TRP A 72 -13.58 16.39 -40.47
C TRP A 72 -12.49 17.08 -39.65
N GLY A 73 -11.38 17.47 -40.28
CA GLY A 73 -10.32 18.24 -39.64
C GLY A 73 -10.79 19.60 -39.13
N GLN A 74 -11.54 20.33 -39.95
CA GLN A 74 -12.10 21.64 -39.58
C GLN A 74 -13.11 21.53 -38.43
N VAL A 75 -14.00 20.54 -38.50
CA VAL A 75 -14.99 20.23 -37.45
C VAL A 75 -14.30 19.88 -36.13
N ALA A 76 -13.30 19.00 -36.17
CA ALA A 76 -12.55 18.58 -34.99
C ALA A 76 -11.78 19.76 -34.37
N GLY A 77 -11.14 20.59 -35.20
CA GLY A 77 -10.43 21.78 -34.73
C GLY A 77 -11.35 22.78 -34.05
N LEU A 78 -12.53 23.03 -34.60
CA LEU A 78 -13.51 23.95 -34.02
C LEU A 78 -14.14 23.39 -32.73
N ALA A 79 -14.47 22.09 -32.71
CA ALA A 79 -14.95 21.40 -31.51
C ALA A 79 -13.91 21.40 -30.38
N PHE A 80 -12.64 21.17 -30.71
CA PHE A 80 -11.56 21.27 -29.72
C PHE A 80 -11.46 22.68 -29.14
N ALA A 81 -11.46 23.72 -30.00
CA ALA A 81 -11.35 25.10 -29.57
C ALA A 81 -12.54 25.57 -28.73
N ALA A 82 -13.76 25.13 -29.05
CA ALA A 82 -14.97 25.48 -28.32
C ALA A 82 -15.06 24.76 -26.97
N ASP A 83 -14.94 23.42 -26.96
CA ASP A 83 -15.29 22.62 -25.80
C ASP A 83 -14.10 22.24 -24.92
N VAL A 84 -13.03 21.73 -25.55
CA VAL A 84 -11.87 21.22 -24.80
C VAL A 84 -11.10 22.36 -24.15
N VAL A 85 -10.90 23.47 -24.87
CA VAL A 85 -10.22 24.64 -24.32
C VAL A 85 -11.08 25.32 -23.22
N ALA A 86 -12.40 25.36 -23.37
CA ALA A 86 -13.30 25.83 -22.32
C ALA A 86 -13.24 24.96 -21.05
N ALA A 87 -13.15 23.64 -21.19
CA ALA A 87 -12.95 22.72 -20.07
C ALA A 87 -11.64 23.02 -19.31
N PHE A 88 -10.52 23.21 -20.03
CA PHE A 88 -9.26 23.61 -19.42
C PHE A 88 -9.34 24.98 -18.73
N ALA A 89 -10.13 25.91 -19.28
CA ALA A 89 -10.33 27.22 -18.67
C ALA A 89 -11.06 27.10 -17.32
N GLY A 90 -12.04 26.20 -17.22
CA GLY A 90 -12.72 25.88 -15.96
C GLY A 90 -11.76 25.36 -14.88
N ILE A 91 -10.82 24.49 -15.27
CA ILE A 91 -9.79 23.95 -14.36
C ILE A 91 -8.89 25.07 -13.83
N LEU A 92 -8.39 25.94 -14.71
CA LEU A 92 -7.50 27.04 -14.34
C LEU A 92 -8.23 28.10 -13.50
N ALA A 93 -9.48 28.42 -13.87
CA ALA A 93 -10.34 29.34 -13.11
C ALA A 93 -10.52 28.86 -11.67
N LYS A 94 -10.70 27.55 -11.45
CA LYS A 94 -10.79 27.01 -10.10
C LYS A 94 -9.49 27.09 -9.33
N LYS A 95 -8.34 26.80 -9.96
CA LYS A 95 -7.02 26.99 -9.33
C LYS A 95 -6.84 28.43 -8.86
N ILE A 96 -7.22 29.41 -9.69
CA ILE A 96 -7.13 30.83 -9.34
C ILE A 96 -8.10 31.18 -8.20
N ARG A 97 -9.36 30.72 -8.26
CA ARG A 97 -10.34 30.96 -7.18
C ARG A 97 -9.90 30.38 -5.84
N GLN A 98 -9.22 29.24 -5.85
CA GLN A 98 -8.67 28.59 -4.66
C GLN A 98 -7.31 29.16 -4.22
N GLY A 99 -6.77 30.18 -4.90
CA GLY A 99 -5.49 30.81 -4.55
C GLY A 99 -4.25 29.99 -4.91
N LEU A 100 -4.40 28.93 -5.70
CA LEU A 100 -3.31 28.02 -6.11
C LEU A 100 -2.52 28.51 -7.32
N SER A 101 -3.06 29.47 -8.07
CA SER A 101 -2.41 30.10 -9.22
C SER A 101 -2.83 31.57 -9.29
N HIS A 102 -1.92 32.43 -9.73
CA HIS A 102 -2.17 33.86 -9.93
C HIS A 102 -2.26 34.25 -11.42
N ASP A 103 -2.26 33.28 -12.33
CA ASP A 103 -2.12 33.50 -13.78
C ASP A 103 -3.43 33.90 -14.45
N LYS A 104 -3.97 35.07 -14.06
CA LYS A 104 -5.21 35.64 -14.62
C LYS A 104 -5.09 35.90 -16.12
N PHE A 105 -3.90 36.24 -16.61
CA PHE A 105 -3.63 36.45 -18.03
C PHE A 105 -3.80 35.16 -18.84
N ASN A 106 -3.26 34.04 -18.35
CA ASN A 106 -3.40 32.75 -19.02
C ASN A 106 -4.85 32.30 -19.04
N LEU A 107 -5.63 32.55 -17.98
CA LEU A 107 -7.06 32.29 -17.98
C LEU A 107 -7.79 33.11 -19.05
N ALA A 108 -7.49 34.40 -19.16
CA ALA A 108 -8.09 35.27 -20.17
C ALA A 108 -7.77 34.81 -21.59
N LEU A 109 -6.51 34.43 -21.86
CA LEU A 109 -6.09 33.88 -23.15
C LEU A 109 -6.81 32.56 -23.46
N LEU A 110 -6.97 31.68 -22.46
CA LEU A 110 -7.67 30.41 -22.63
C LEU A 110 -9.17 30.60 -22.88
N LEU A 111 -9.79 31.62 -22.29
CA LEU A 111 -11.21 31.94 -22.48
C LEU A 111 -11.46 32.66 -23.82
N ALA A 112 -10.47 33.39 -24.35
CA ALA A 112 -10.55 34.01 -25.66
C ALA A 112 -10.72 32.98 -26.78
N VAL A 113 -10.04 31.84 -26.72
CA VAL A 113 -10.10 30.79 -27.76
C VAL A 113 -11.52 30.26 -28.02
N PRO A 114 -12.28 29.76 -27.02
CA PRO A 114 -13.65 29.31 -27.24
C PRO A 114 -14.58 30.46 -27.63
N ILE A 115 -14.39 31.68 -27.10
CA ILE A 115 -15.16 32.85 -27.54
C ILE A 115 -14.96 33.09 -29.03
N PHE A 116 -13.72 33.11 -29.51
CA PHE A 116 -13.44 33.31 -30.94
C PHE A 116 -13.99 32.17 -31.79
N ALA A 117 -13.88 30.92 -31.34
CA ALA A 117 -14.46 29.77 -32.04
C ALA A 117 -15.98 29.91 -32.19
N LEU A 118 -16.68 30.30 -31.12
CA LEU A 118 -18.13 30.49 -31.12
C LEU A 118 -18.57 31.70 -31.97
N ILE A 119 -17.80 32.80 -31.95
CA ILE A 119 -18.04 33.96 -32.82
C ILE A 119 -17.89 33.56 -34.29
N ILE A 120 -16.80 32.86 -34.63
CA ILE A 120 -16.57 32.39 -36.01
C ILE A 120 -17.72 31.47 -36.44
N ASN A 121 -18.13 30.52 -35.60
CA ASN A 121 -19.29 29.67 -35.86
C ASN A 121 -20.56 30.50 -36.10
N GLY A 122 -20.84 31.48 -35.24
CA GLY A 122 -22.01 32.36 -35.35
C GLY A 122 -22.03 33.16 -36.64
N VAL A 123 -20.91 33.80 -36.98
CA VAL A 123 -20.76 34.60 -38.21
C VAL A 123 -20.89 33.73 -39.45
N LEU A 124 -20.27 32.54 -39.47
CA LEU A 124 -20.37 31.61 -40.59
C LEU A 124 -21.80 31.08 -40.75
N ARG A 125 -22.48 30.73 -39.65
CA ARG A 125 -23.88 30.29 -39.66
C ARG A 125 -24.80 31.37 -40.20
N PHE A 126 -24.63 32.61 -39.74
CA PHE A 126 -25.44 33.74 -40.20
C PHE A 126 -25.21 34.02 -41.70
N SER A 127 -23.95 34.03 -42.13
CA SER A 127 -23.59 34.30 -43.53
C SER A 127 -24.06 33.21 -44.50
N THR A 128 -24.25 31.98 -44.01
CA THR A 128 -24.64 30.81 -44.83
C THR A 128 -26.11 30.43 -44.68
N MET A 129 -26.89 31.31 -44.04
CA MET A 129 -28.31 31.11 -43.82
C MET A 129 -29.10 31.08 -45.13
N SER A 130 -28.71 31.87 -46.13
CA SER A 130 -29.30 31.85 -47.49
C SER A 130 -29.07 30.52 -48.21
N LEU A 131 -27.93 29.86 -47.98
CA LEU A 131 -27.61 28.53 -48.53
C LEU A 131 -28.45 27.40 -47.90
N SER A 132 -29.17 27.70 -46.81
CA SER A 132 -29.98 26.72 -46.08
C SER A 132 -31.43 26.62 -46.59
N SER A 133 -31.83 27.47 -47.53
CA SER A 133 -33.14 27.45 -48.17
C SER A 133 -33.04 26.92 -49.61
N ALA A 134 -33.92 25.97 -49.97
CA ALA A 134 -33.95 25.37 -51.31
C ALA A 134 -34.34 26.39 -52.41
N ASP A 135 -35.12 27.40 -52.06
CA ASP A 135 -35.57 28.48 -52.97
C ASP A 135 -34.78 29.79 -52.75
N GLY A 136 -33.77 29.79 -51.88
CA GLY A 136 -33.03 31.01 -51.50
C GLY A 136 -33.83 32.02 -50.65
N THR A 137 -35.12 31.77 -50.41
CA THR A 137 -35.96 32.58 -49.53
C THR A 137 -35.79 32.14 -48.08
N VAL A 138 -35.47 33.08 -47.21
CA VAL A 138 -35.33 32.82 -45.77
C VAL A 138 -36.73 32.62 -45.16
N ASP A 139 -37.07 31.36 -44.87
CA ASP A 139 -38.28 31.03 -44.10
C ASP A 139 -38.02 31.04 -42.59
N ALA A 140 -39.09 31.18 -41.80
CA ALA A 140 -39.06 31.19 -40.34
C ALA A 140 -38.41 29.93 -39.76
N ALA A 141 -38.61 28.76 -40.38
CA ALA A 141 -37.97 27.52 -39.97
C ALA A 141 -36.43 27.56 -40.10
N THR A 142 -35.91 28.17 -41.17
CA THR A 142 -34.47 28.34 -41.41
C THR A 142 -33.84 29.28 -40.40
N ILE A 143 -34.54 30.37 -40.05
CA ILE A 143 -34.12 31.30 -39.00
C ILE A 143 -34.02 30.55 -37.65
N ALA A 144 -35.07 29.82 -37.28
CA ALA A 144 -35.12 29.08 -36.01
C ALA A 144 -34.00 28.04 -35.91
N LEU A 145 -33.76 27.25 -36.96
CA LEU A 145 -32.70 26.25 -36.99
C LEU A 145 -31.31 26.90 -36.90
N THR A 146 -31.11 28.06 -37.51
CA THR A 146 -29.85 28.81 -37.44
C THR A 146 -29.59 29.31 -36.03
N ILE A 147 -30.61 29.86 -35.35
CA ILE A 147 -30.48 30.31 -33.96
C ILE A 147 -30.12 29.14 -33.04
N ILE A 148 -30.78 27.99 -33.17
CA ILE A 148 -30.46 26.79 -32.38
C ILE A 148 -29.02 26.34 -32.66
N ALA A 149 -28.60 26.32 -33.92
CA ALA A 149 -27.24 25.91 -34.28
C ALA A 149 -26.14 26.88 -33.83
N ILE A 150 -26.49 28.12 -33.50
CA ILE A 150 -25.58 29.09 -32.87
C ILE A 150 -25.61 28.92 -31.35
N ALA A 151 -26.78 28.76 -30.76
CA ALA A 151 -26.97 28.70 -29.31
C ALA A 151 -26.47 27.39 -28.70
N THR A 152 -26.67 26.25 -29.36
CA THR A 152 -26.29 24.95 -28.82
C THR A 152 -24.78 24.86 -28.50
N PRO A 153 -23.85 25.21 -29.42
CA PRO A 153 -22.41 25.26 -29.11
C PRO A 153 -22.01 26.22 -27.99
N VAL A 154 -22.80 27.28 -27.78
CA VAL A 154 -22.56 28.21 -26.66
C VAL A 154 -22.91 27.54 -25.33
N PHE A 155 -24.05 26.84 -25.27
CA PHE A 155 -24.48 26.15 -24.06
C PHE A 155 -23.59 24.97 -23.70
N THR A 156 -23.13 24.20 -24.68
CA THR A 156 -22.18 23.08 -24.50
C THR A 156 -20.82 23.57 -24.00
N SER A 157 -20.27 24.63 -24.58
CA SER A 157 -19.01 25.25 -24.13
C SER A 157 -19.11 25.78 -22.69
N VAL A 158 -20.21 26.47 -22.34
CA VAL A 158 -20.45 26.95 -20.96
C VAL A 158 -20.64 25.77 -20.01
N GLY A 159 -21.36 24.72 -20.43
CA GLY A 159 -21.52 23.48 -19.68
C GLY A 159 -20.18 22.82 -19.40
N ASN A 160 -19.33 22.65 -20.41
CA ASN A 160 -18.00 22.05 -20.28
C ASN A 160 -17.08 22.85 -19.37
N PHE A 161 -17.14 24.18 -19.43
CA PHE A 161 -16.46 25.05 -18.48
C PHE A 161 -16.95 24.82 -17.04
N ALA A 162 -18.27 24.82 -16.83
CA ALA A 162 -18.88 24.67 -15.50
C ALA A 162 -18.59 23.29 -14.89
N ILE A 163 -18.76 22.22 -15.66
CA ILE A 163 -18.46 20.84 -15.24
C ILE A 163 -16.99 20.72 -14.83
N SER A 164 -16.08 21.24 -15.65
CA SER A 164 -14.64 21.17 -15.37
C SER A 164 -14.26 22.00 -14.15
N PHE A 165 -14.91 23.16 -13.98
CA PHE A 165 -14.78 23.98 -12.79
C PHE A 165 -15.30 23.25 -11.54
N GLU A 166 -16.44 22.56 -11.58
CA GLU A 166 -16.95 21.87 -10.39
C GLU A 166 -16.17 20.59 -10.07
N LEU A 167 -15.84 19.79 -11.10
CA LEU A 167 -15.21 18.49 -10.95
C LEU A 167 -13.77 18.58 -10.43
N TYR A 168 -12.98 19.52 -10.94
CA TYR A 168 -11.55 19.55 -10.62
C TYR A 168 -11.31 20.26 -9.30
N ASN A 169 -11.14 19.54 -8.18
CA ASN A 169 -10.78 20.15 -6.89
C ASN A 169 -9.27 19.94 -6.57
N PRO A 170 -8.38 20.86 -6.99
CA PRO A 170 -6.94 20.71 -6.76
C PRO A 170 -6.58 20.87 -5.29
N LEU A 171 -7.28 21.75 -4.56
CA LEU A 171 -7.04 21.96 -3.14
C LEU A 171 -7.32 20.69 -2.32
N ALA A 172 -8.44 20.01 -2.57
CA ALA A 172 -8.73 18.74 -1.91
C ALA A 172 -7.69 17.65 -2.22
N LYS A 173 -7.15 17.62 -3.45
CA LYS A 173 -6.07 16.69 -3.82
C LYS A 173 -4.77 17.00 -3.08
N GLN A 174 -4.41 18.27 -2.92
CA GLN A 174 -3.21 18.65 -2.16
C GLN A 174 -3.39 18.38 -0.67
N LEU A 175 -4.52 18.76 -0.07
CA LEU A 175 -4.82 18.47 1.33
C LEU A 175 -4.82 16.98 1.63
N CYS A 176 -5.38 16.15 0.75
CA CYS A 176 -5.33 14.70 0.89
C CYS A 176 -3.89 14.18 0.91
N ARG A 177 -3.02 14.68 0.02
CA ARG A 177 -1.59 14.29 0.01
C ARG A 177 -0.89 14.74 1.27
N GLU A 178 -1.09 15.97 1.71
CA GLU A 178 -0.49 16.50 2.93
C GLU A 178 -0.97 15.72 4.17
N GLU A 179 -2.27 15.39 4.26
CA GLU A 179 -2.82 14.60 5.37
C GLU A 179 -2.23 13.18 5.40
N ILE A 180 -2.03 12.55 4.24
CA ILE A 180 -1.32 11.25 4.15
C ILE A 180 0.13 11.41 4.67
N THR A 181 0.88 12.40 4.20
CA THR A 181 2.27 12.61 4.65
C THR A 181 2.38 12.93 6.13
N LEU A 182 1.40 13.67 6.68
CA LEU A 182 1.35 13.98 8.11
C LEU A 182 1.08 12.72 8.92
N ASN A 183 0.19 11.85 8.44
CA ASN A 183 -0.12 10.59 9.10
C ASN A 183 1.08 9.62 9.09
N GLU A 184 1.80 9.56 7.97
CA GLU A 184 3.08 8.83 7.86
C GLU A 184 4.11 9.35 8.87
N LEU A 185 4.30 10.68 8.93
CA LEU A 185 5.25 11.31 9.86
C LEU A 185 4.85 11.08 11.32
N LYS A 186 3.57 11.17 11.65
CA LYS A 186 3.05 10.89 13.00
C LYS A 186 3.29 9.43 13.40
N ASN A 187 3.09 8.50 12.47
CA ASN A 187 3.42 7.10 12.70
C ASN A 187 4.92 6.90 12.90
N TYR A 188 5.76 7.62 12.16
CA TYR A 188 7.21 7.58 12.34
C TYR A 188 7.64 8.13 13.70
N ILE A 189 7.10 9.27 14.14
CA ILE A 189 7.36 9.83 15.48
C ILE A 189 6.95 8.83 16.57
N ARG A 190 5.76 8.23 16.45
CA ARG A 190 5.30 7.20 17.40
C ARG A 190 6.25 6.00 17.47
N ARG A 191 6.86 5.60 16.34
CA ARG A 191 7.87 4.52 16.33
C ARG A 191 9.14 4.95 17.06
N LEU A 192 9.62 6.16 16.80
CA LEU A 192 10.81 6.67 17.47
C LEU A 192 10.59 6.80 18.99
N GLU A 193 9.41 7.25 19.40
CA GLU A 193 9.02 7.34 20.81
C GLU A 193 8.99 5.95 21.47
N ALA A 194 8.42 4.94 20.80
CA ALA A 194 8.43 3.57 21.32
C ALA A 194 9.84 2.97 21.44
N ILE A 195 10.72 3.22 20.46
CA ILE A 195 12.12 2.78 20.52
C ILE A 195 12.87 3.52 21.64
N GLN A 196 12.59 4.82 21.81
CA GLN A 196 13.17 5.61 22.89
C GLN A 196 12.71 5.08 24.26
N ASP A 197 11.42 4.81 24.44
CA ASP A 197 10.89 4.22 25.67
C ASP A 197 11.53 2.85 25.97
N GLU A 198 11.71 2.01 24.95
CA GLU A 198 12.42 0.73 25.10
C GLU A 198 13.89 0.99 25.49
N CYS A 199 14.56 1.93 24.82
CA CYS A 199 15.93 2.35 25.12
C CYS A 199 16.10 2.85 26.57
N ASP A 200 15.15 3.67 27.04
CA ASP A 200 15.13 4.26 28.38
C ASP A 200 14.74 3.24 29.45
N SER A 201 13.98 2.19 29.07
CA SER A 201 13.66 1.06 29.94
C SER A 201 14.83 0.10 30.17
N PHE A 202 15.90 0.17 29.35
CA PHE A 202 17.10 -0.63 29.56
C PHE A 202 17.83 -0.20 30.83
N ASN A 203 17.62 -0.96 31.90
CA ASN A 203 18.39 -0.87 33.12
C ASN A 203 19.60 -1.80 33.00
N SER A 204 20.82 -1.26 32.99
CA SER A 204 22.06 -2.04 32.84
C SER A 204 22.21 -3.16 33.87
N SER A 205 21.63 -2.97 35.06
CA SER A 205 21.55 -3.96 36.12
C SER A 205 20.74 -5.20 35.73
N GLN A 206 19.58 -5.04 35.08
CA GLN A 206 18.76 -6.18 34.65
C GLN A 206 19.43 -7.02 33.55
N ILE A 207 20.18 -6.38 32.65
CA ILE A 207 20.95 -7.11 31.62
C ILE A 207 22.06 -7.92 32.28
N GLN A 208 22.78 -7.33 33.24
CA GLN A 208 23.85 -8.02 33.94
C GLN A 208 23.33 -9.21 34.74
N ASP A 209 22.16 -9.08 35.37
CA ASP A 209 21.51 -10.17 36.09
C ASP A 209 21.04 -11.28 35.14
N ALA A 210 20.44 -10.92 33.99
CA ALA A 210 20.03 -11.87 32.98
C ALA A 210 21.22 -12.63 32.37
N ASP A 211 22.32 -11.94 32.06
CA ASP A 211 23.55 -12.52 31.51
C ASP A 211 24.22 -13.47 32.54
N HIS A 212 24.22 -13.07 33.82
CA HIS A 212 24.70 -13.94 34.89
C HIS A 212 23.83 -15.20 35.03
N GLN A 213 22.51 -15.07 34.90
CA GLN A 213 21.58 -16.19 34.96
C GLN A 213 21.75 -17.14 33.76
N HIS A 214 21.96 -16.61 32.55
CA HIS A 214 22.30 -17.40 31.37
C HIS A 214 23.62 -18.16 31.54
N LEU A 215 24.63 -17.53 32.12
CA LEU A 215 25.92 -18.17 32.40
C LEU A 215 25.78 -19.30 33.42
N ILE A 216 24.99 -19.10 34.48
CA ILE A 216 24.69 -20.15 35.46
C ILE A 216 23.98 -21.33 34.78
N ASN A 217 22.97 -21.07 33.95
CA ASN A 217 22.24 -22.13 33.25
C ASN A 217 23.15 -22.90 32.29
N ALA A 218 23.97 -22.22 31.49
CA ALA A 218 24.94 -22.86 30.61
C ALA A 218 25.97 -23.72 31.37
N LYS A 219 26.40 -23.27 32.55
CA LYS A 219 27.28 -24.06 33.42
C LYS A 219 26.57 -25.33 33.91
N LYS A 220 25.30 -25.26 34.28
CA LYS A 220 24.50 -26.42 34.71
C LYS A 220 24.35 -27.43 33.58
N ASP A 221 24.02 -26.96 32.38
CA ASP A 221 23.85 -27.82 31.21
C ASP A 221 25.15 -28.56 30.88
N LEU A 222 26.30 -27.86 30.87
CA LEU A 222 27.60 -28.47 30.61
C LEU A 222 27.98 -29.55 31.65
N ILE A 223 27.66 -29.31 32.93
CA ILE A 223 27.88 -30.32 33.97
C ILE A 223 26.96 -31.51 33.76
N ASN A 224 25.68 -31.28 33.43
CA ASN A 224 24.72 -32.34 33.18
C ASN A 224 25.11 -33.19 31.95
N ASP A 225 25.59 -32.57 30.88
CA ASP A 225 26.13 -33.26 29.70
C ASP A 225 27.38 -34.09 30.05
N SER A 226 28.27 -33.55 30.89
CA SER A 226 29.44 -34.30 31.36
C SER A 226 29.04 -35.53 32.21
N LEU A 227 27.98 -35.39 33.03
CA LEU A 227 27.45 -36.45 33.87
C LEU A 227 26.81 -37.57 33.04
N THR A 228 26.03 -37.21 32.02
CA THR A 228 25.37 -38.17 31.13
C THR A 228 26.40 -38.94 30.30
N LEU A 229 27.40 -38.27 29.73
CA LEU A 229 28.48 -38.91 28.99
C LEU A 229 29.30 -39.88 29.86
N LEU A 230 29.51 -39.53 31.12
CA LEU A 230 30.20 -40.39 32.08
C LEU A 230 29.35 -41.62 32.47
N ALA A 231 28.04 -41.44 32.65
CA ALA A 231 27.12 -42.54 32.87
C ALA A 231 27.07 -43.50 31.66
N ASP A 232 27.07 -42.97 30.44
CA ASP A 232 27.10 -43.75 29.21
C ASP A 232 28.41 -44.52 29.05
N MET A 233 29.56 -43.87 29.28
CA MET A 233 30.86 -44.56 29.31
C MET A 233 30.90 -45.68 30.37
N ARG A 234 30.29 -45.47 31.54
CA ARG A 234 30.22 -46.50 32.59
C ARG A 234 29.40 -47.71 32.13
N VAL A 235 28.27 -47.49 31.45
CA VAL A 235 27.43 -48.57 30.90
C VAL A 235 28.20 -49.34 29.83
N GLN A 236 28.84 -48.65 28.88
CA GLN A 236 29.65 -49.27 27.83
C GLN A 236 30.82 -50.09 28.42
N LEU A 237 31.48 -49.59 29.47
CA LEU A 237 32.60 -50.28 30.11
C LEU A 237 32.13 -51.49 30.91
N MET A 238 30.95 -51.44 31.55
CA MET A 238 30.32 -52.60 32.18
C MET A 238 29.87 -53.66 31.16
N GLU A 239 29.39 -53.26 29.99
CA GLU A 239 29.04 -54.17 28.90
C GLU A 239 30.28 -54.88 28.34
N GLN A 240 31.39 -54.15 28.12
CA GLN A 240 32.66 -54.74 27.68
C GLN A 240 33.30 -55.65 28.73
N LEU A 241 33.19 -55.34 30.03
CA LEU A 241 33.65 -56.23 31.11
C LEU A 241 32.72 -57.43 31.36
N GLY A 242 31.47 -57.35 30.90
CA GLY A 242 30.46 -58.40 31.04
C GLY A 242 30.59 -59.53 30.02
N ASP A 243 31.41 -59.36 28.97
CA ASP A 243 31.68 -60.39 27.97
C ASP A 243 32.72 -61.41 28.53
N PRO A 244 32.34 -62.68 28.75
CA PRO A 244 33.21 -63.70 29.33
C PRO A 244 34.39 -64.09 28.43
N THR A 245 34.53 -63.50 27.25
CA THR A 245 35.56 -63.86 26.26
C THR A 245 36.85 -63.04 26.37
N SER A 246 36.94 -62.06 27.28
CA SER A 246 38.19 -61.28 27.52
C SER A 246 38.70 -61.36 28.97
N THR A 247 38.83 -62.57 29.50
CA THR A 247 39.63 -62.85 30.71
C THR A 247 41.13 -62.67 30.44
N ASN A 248 41.58 -61.44 30.19
CA ASN A 248 42.95 -60.96 30.34
C ASN A 248 42.92 -59.47 29.98
N VAL A 249 42.90 -58.49 30.88
CA VAL A 249 44.13 -57.92 31.48
C VAL A 249 43.80 -56.90 32.59
N LEU A 250 42.54 -56.68 32.98
CA LEU A 250 42.19 -55.77 34.08
C LEU A 250 41.54 -56.55 35.23
N SER A 251 42.25 -56.69 36.34
CA SER A 251 41.67 -57.25 37.57
C SER A 251 40.49 -56.36 38.00
N LYS A 252 39.35 -56.97 38.34
CA LYS A 252 38.14 -56.29 38.87
C LYS A 252 38.44 -55.19 39.90
N SER A 253 39.50 -55.38 40.70
CA SER A 253 39.95 -54.40 41.69
C SER A 253 40.38 -53.05 41.11
N ARG A 254 40.98 -53.01 39.91
CA ARG A 254 41.50 -51.77 39.29
C ARG A 254 40.38 -50.99 38.58
N SER A 255 39.39 -51.69 38.03
CA SER A 255 38.19 -51.05 37.49
C SER A 255 37.37 -50.39 38.60
N ASP A 256 37.17 -51.09 39.72
CA ASP A 256 36.42 -50.55 40.86
C ASP A 256 37.11 -49.32 41.47
N GLU A 257 38.45 -49.32 41.56
CA GLU A 257 39.23 -48.18 42.03
C GLU A 257 39.13 -46.95 41.10
N ILE A 258 39.09 -47.17 39.78
CA ILE A 258 38.88 -46.10 38.80
C ILE A 258 37.47 -45.53 38.95
N PHE A 259 36.45 -46.37 39.10
CA PHE A 259 35.07 -45.92 39.32
C PHE A 259 34.90 -45.15 40.63
N ASP A 260 35.55 -45.59 41.71
CA ASP A 260 35.52 -44.89 43.01
C ASP A 260 36.27 -43.56 42.98
N ARG A 261 37.34 -43.45 42.19
CA ARG A 261 38.04 -42.18 41.98
C ARG A 261 37.20 -41.23 41.14
N LEU A 262 36.58 -41.74 40.07
CA LEU A 262 35.71 -40.96 39.20
C LEU A 262 34.48 -40.44 39.94
N GLY A 263 33.84 -41.29 40.76
CA GLY A 263 32.71 -40.90 41.61
C GLY A 263 33.07 -39.84 42.66
N ARG A 264 34.29 -39.88 43.21
CA ARG A 264 34.79 -38.84 44.13
C ARG A 264 35.06 -37.51 43.44
N GLU A 265 35.67 -37.52 42.26
CA GLU A 265 35.88 -36.28 41.50
C GLU A 265 34.55 -35.69 41.03
N LEU A 266 33.56 -36.52 40.72
CA LEU A 266 32.19 -36.10 40.39
C LEU A 266 31.48 -35.44 41.58
N ALA A 267 31.58 -36.04 42.77
CA ALA A 267 31.04 -35.48 43.99
C ALA A 267 31.74 -34.16 44.38
N ALA A 268 33.05 -34.06 44.13
CA ALA A 268 33.81 -32.83 44.34
C ALA A 268 33.40 -31.72 43.35
N LEU A 269 33.14 -32.07 42.08
CA LEU A 269 32.68 -31.13 41.06
C LEU A 269 31.26 -30.61 41.35
N ALA A 270 30.36 -31.50 41.80
CA ALA A 270 29.01 -31.13 42.25
C ALA A 270 29.03 -30.29 43.54
N ALA A 271 29.90 -30.59 44.49
CA ALA A 271 30.07 -29.78 45.70
C ALA A 271 30.65 -28.39 45.41
N ALA A 272 31.58 -28.27 44.45
CA ALA A 272 32.17 -27.00 44.02
C ALA A 272 31.20 -26.11 43.21
N SER A 273 30.11 -26.66 42.65
CA SER A 273 29.09 -25.89 41.93
C SER A 273 28.00 -25.30 42.84
N GLY A 274 27.97 -25.66 44.13
CA GLY A 274 27.00 -25.14 45.10
C GLY A 274 25.63 -25.82 45.07
N GLU A 275 25.45 -26.91 44.32
CA GLU A 275 24.18 -27.61 44.19
C GLU A 275 24.17 -28.89 45.04
N LYS A 276 23.33 -28.90 46.07
CA LYS A 276 23.15 -30.03 46.99
C LYS A 276 22.22 -31.08 46.35
N THR A 277 22.68 -31.72 45.27
CA THR A 277 21.89 -32.75 44.59
C THR A 277 22.32 -34.12 45.11
N ALA A 278 21.43 -34.76 45.88
CA ALA A 278 21.61 -36.13 46.34
C ALA A 278 21.73 -37.07 45.14
N LEU A 279 22.75 -37.93 45.14
CA LEU A 279 22.88 -39.02 44.18
C LEU A 279 21.59 -39.87 44.20
N PRO A 280 20.99 -40.21 43.04
CA PRO A 280 19.86 -41.12 43.01
C PRO A 280 20.30 -42.48 43.54
N ALA A 281 19.52 -43.01 44.49
CA ALA A 281 19.70 -44.36 44.99
C ALA A 281 19.51 -45.36 43.85
N ILE A 282 20.53 -46.20 43.63
CA ILE A 282 20.46 -47.31 42.69
C ILE A 282 19.65 -48.42 43.36
N ASP A 283 18.38 -48.55 42.99
CA ASP A 283 17.56 -49.72 43.29
C ASP A 283 18.15 -50.92 42.53
N ARG A 284 18.38 -52.02 43.23
CA ARG A 284 19.16 -53.17 42.73
C ARG A 284 18.32 -54.23 42.02
N ASP A 285 17.03 -54.02 41.87
CA ASP A 285 16.15 -55.01 41.25
C ASP A 285 15.24 -54.36 40.20
N VAL A 286 15.19 -54.98 39.02
CA VAL A 286 14.07 -55.09 38.03
C VAL A 286 14.62 -55.03 36.57
N PRO A 287 14.11 -55.90 35.67
CA PRO A 287 14.87 -56.47 34.57
C PRO A 287 14.77 -55.67 33.26
N THR A 288 15.70 -55.98 32.36
CA THR A 288 15.74 -55.59 30.95
C THR A 288 14.40 -55.81 30.22
N LYS A 289 13.88 -54.76 29.57
CA LYS A 289 13.31 -54.85 28.21
C LYS A 289 12.95 -53.50 27.56
N ASN A 290 13.55 -53.34 26.38
CA ASN A 290 13.03 -52.76 25.14
C ASN A 290 12.79 -51.24 25.04
N HIS A 291 13.82 -50.61 24.48
CA HIS A 291 13.75 -49.47 23.60
C HIS A 291 12.72 -49.68 22.48
N VAL A 292 11.68 -48.84 22.41
CA VAL A 292 10.96 -48.52 21.18
C VAL A 292 10.92 -47.01 21.07
N VAL A 293 11.81 -46.48 20.23
CA VAL A 293 11.73 -45.12 19.70
C VAL A 293 10.63 -45.12 18.64
N ASN A 294 9.65 -44.24 18.75
CA ASN A 294 8.83 -43.86 17.61
C ASN A 294 8.90 -42.34 17.45
N PHE A 295 9.83 -41.89 16.60
CA PHE A 295 9.81 -40.55 16.01
C PHE A 295 9.04 -40.65 14.69
N SER A 296 7.86 -40.05 14.68
CA SER A 296 7.07 -39.61 13.53
C SER A 296 6.18 -38.52 14.14
N GLU A 297 6.13 -37.28 13.71
CA GLU A 297 6.62 -36.58 12.52
C GLU A 297 6.86 -35.13 12.95
N ALA A 298 7.90 -34.51 12.39
CA ALA A 298 7.92 -33.08 12.17
C ALA A 298 7.18 -32.82 10.85
N VAL A 299 6.01 -32.20 10.92
CA VAL A 299 5.49 -31.21 9.96
C VAL A 299 4.79 -30.13 10.77
#